data_AF-A0A2E3C3W2-F1
#
_entry.id   AF-A0A2E3C3W2-F1
#
_cell.length_a   1.000
_cell.length_b   1.000
_cell.length_c   1.000
_cell.angle_alpha   90.00
_cell.angle_beta   90.00
_cell.angle_gamma   90.00
#
_symmetry.space_group_name_H-M   'P 1'
#
loop_
_entity.id
_entity.type
_entity.pdbx_description
1 polymer ?
#
loop_
_entity_poly.entity_id
_entity_poly.type
_entity_poly.pdbx_seq_one_letter_code
_entity_poly.pdbx_strand_id
1 'polypeptide(L)'
;MTMTRHDLWVYAFNTFSSPTVSTLGSINLQRLEDVAKTIGQPDLTDWEFYLPVMLQRDMAGMDQLRHREAAYFFFVQTALQYCFWDFDADGNQTHWCYKGDPKAKGSRGCVAMTIDMYDKGVFPGLCIRQSDVRRKLAKYVADMPNAESRLDILEEVGNYEKFCTEVYNPLLLSGTASTELASKMAAAFPKAFADPFLKKAQLVLGLIVTNFAPRKIAIKPDLTAYSDYRVPQVLRHLGIITYSDELAQKVDNGELIASGSAEEKAIRAMTILACARLAAESGLTDMEIDSWLFEQSRDEDFQKNAKPFHLTKTTDY
;
A
#
# COMPACT_ATOMS: atom_id res chain seq x y z
N MET A 1 -9.44 -9.26 -17.47
CA MET A 1 -9.35 -10.64 -16.92
C MET A 1 -9.16 -10.50 -15.44
N THR A 2 -9.99 -11.15 -14.62
CA THR A 2 -9.87 -11.08 -13.17
C THR A 2 -8.71 -11.97 -12.70
N MET A 3 -7.86 -11.49 -11.80
CA MET A 3 -6.68 -12.22 -11.33
C MET A 3 -6.92 -12.84 -9.95
N THR A 4 -6.69 -14.14 -9.80
CA THR A 4 -6.65 -14.81 -8.49
C THR A 4 -5.29 -14.61 -7.80
N ARG A 5 -5.17 -15.03 -6.53
CA ARG A 5 -3.88 -15.01 -5.80
C ARG A 5 -2.83 -15.87 -6.53
N HIS A 6 -3.25 -17.01 -7.07
CA HIS A 6 -2.37 -17.86 -7.87
C HIS A 6 -1.93 -17.18 -9.17
N ASP A 7 -2.85 -16.53 -9.89
CA ASP A 7 -2.51 -15.82 -11.14
C ASP A 7 -1.51 -14.69 -10.89
N LEU A 8 -1.67 -13.95 -9.78
CA LEU A 8 -0.74 -12.90 -9.41
C LEU A 8 0.64 -13.43 -9.03
N TRP A 9 0.70 -14.55 -8.31
CA TRP A 9 1.95 -15.24 -8.03
C TRP A 9 2.62 -15.73 -9.32
N VAL A 10 1.87 -16.34 -10.24
CA VAL A 10 2.37 -16.79 -11.56
C VAL A 10 2.85 -15.61 -12.38
N TYR A 11 2.15 -14.48 -12.35
CA TYR A 11 2.58 -13.24 -13.00
C TYR A 11 3.91 -12.74 -12.44
N ALA A 12 4.07 -12.70 -11.11
CA ALA A 12 5.33 -12.33 -10.47
C ALA A 12 6.46 -13.31 -10.84
N PHE A 13 6.20 -14.61 -10.80
CA PHE A 13 7.15 -15.65 -11.18
C PHE A 13 7.62 -15.49 -12.64
N ASN A 14 6.69 -15.41 -13.58
CA ASN A 14 7.00 -15.24 -15.00
C ASN A 14 7.73 -13.94 -15.28
N THR A 15 7.35 -12.86 -14.58
CA THR A 15 8.05 -11.58 -14.68
C THR A 15 9.51 -11.73 -14.24
N PHE A 16 9.74 -12.32 -13.08
CA PHE A 16 11.09 -12.51 -12.51
C PHE A 16 11.94 -13.51 -13.31
N SER A 17 11.34 -14.57 -13.86
CA SER A 17 12.04 -15.56 -14.67
C SER A 17 12.32 -15.12 -16.11
N SER A 18 11.82 -13.96 -16.55
CA SER A 18 12.07 -13.47 -17.90
C SER A 18 13.56 -13.13 -18.12
N PRO A 19 14.13 -13.35 -19.32
CA PRO A 19 15.56 -13.12 -19.57
C PRO A 19 16.06 -11.70 -19.27
N THR A 20 15.17 -10.71 -19.37
CA THR A 20 15.48 -9.29 -19.11
C THR A 20 15.43 -8.91 -17.63
N VAL A 21 14.83 -9.74 -16.78
CA VAL A 21 14.58 -9.44 -15.37
C VAL A 21 15.37 -10.37 -14.44
N SER A 22 15.57 -11.63 -14.83
CA SER A 22 16.19 -12.66 -14.00
C SER A 22 17.64 -12.39 -13.62
N THR A 23 18.32 -11.48 -14.34
CA THR A 23 19.70 -11.06 -14.06
C THR A 23 19.79 -9.83 -13.15
N LEU A 24 18.66 -9.16 -12.86
CA LEU A 24 18.63 -7.90 -12.11
C LEU A 24 18.64 -8.09 -10.60
N GLY A 25 18.53 -9.33 -10.12
CA GLY A 25 18.61 -9.66 -8.71
C GLY A 25 18.40 -11.12 -8.42
N SER A 26 18.46 -11.48 -7.14
CA SER A 26 18.27 -12.85 -6.66
C SER A 26 17.61 -12.87 -5.28
N ILE A 27 17.00 -14.00 -4.94
CA ILE A 27 16.44 -14.29 -3.63
C ILE A 27 17.36 -15.30 -2.94
N ASN A 28 17.94 -14.93 -1.80
CA ASN A 28 18.79 -15.79 -0.99
C ASN A 28 17.91 -16.72 -0.12
N LEU A 29 17.67 -17.94 -0.61
CA LEU A 29 16.79 -18.91 0.05
C LEU A 29 17.29 -19.34 1.42
N GLN A 30 18.60 -19.50 1.61
CA GLN A 30 19.16 -19.86 2.92
C GLN A 30 18.89 -18.75 3.94
N ARG A 31 19.17 -17.49 3.56
CA ARG A 31 18.91 -16.34 4.43
C ARG A 31 17.43 -16.18 4.73
N LEU A 32 16.58 -16.42 3.73
CA LEU A 32 15.12 -16.41 3.88
C LEU A 32 14.67 -17.44 4.91
N GLU A 33 15.12 -18.69 4.81
CA GLU A 33 14.79 -19.76 5.77
C GLU A 33 15.29 -19.45 7.18
N ASP A 34 16.47 -18.83 7.31
CA ASP A 34 17.00 -18.40 8.60
C ASP A 34 16.15 -17.29 9.22
N VAL A 35 15.73 -16.29 8.42
CA VAL A 35 14.84 -15.22 8.88
C VAL A 35 13.46 -15.77 9.23
N ALA A 36 12.89 -16.68 8.43
CA ALA A 36 11.56 -17.23 8.64
C ALA A 36 11.41 -17.85 10.05
N LYS A 37 12.46 -18.51 10.56
CA LYS A 37 12.50 -19.09 11.91
C LYS A 37 12.45 -18.06 13.04
N THR A 38 12.73 -16.79 12.74
CA THR A 38 12.73 -15.70 13.72
C THR A 38 11.42 -14.91 13.74
N ILE A 39 10.53 -15.14 12.75
CA ILE A 39 9.28 -14.40 12.63
C ILE A 39 8.31 -14.86 13.72
N GLY A 40 7.96 -13.95 14.62
CA GLY A 40 6.85 -14.13 15.56
C GLY A 40 5.51 -13.77 14.93
N GLN A 41 4.42 -14.05 15.64
CA GLN A 41 3.09 -13.59 15.23
C GLN A 41 3.06 -12.05 15.25
N PRO A 42 2.79 -11.37 14.11
CA PRO A 42 2.71 -9.92 14.08
C PRO A 42 1.48 -9.41 14.83
N ASP A 43 1.59 -8.24 15.45
CA ASP A 43 0.45 -7.57 16.07
C ASP A 43 -0.37 -6.83 15.01
N LEU A 44 -1.35 -7.52 14.45
CA LEU A 44 -2.28 -6.91 13.51
C LEU A 44 -3.31 -6.01 14.23
N THR A 45 -3.31 -5.87 15.55
CA THR A 45 -4.54 -5.47 16.25
C THR A 45 -4.89 -3.99 16.22
N ASP A 46 -4.04 -3.09 15.71
CA ASP A 46 -4.53 -1.72 15.53
C ASP A 46 -3.83 -0.79 14.52
N TRP A 47 -4.50 -0.57 13.39
CA TRP A 47 -4.20 0.52 12.45
C TRP A 47 -5.06 1.77 12.74
N GLU A 48 -5.70 1.92 13.90
CA GLU A 48 -6.62 3.04 14.20
C GLU A 48 -5.98 4.41 14.18
N PHE A 49 -4.65 4.52 14.26
CA PHE A 49 -3.97 5.79 14.01
C PHE A 49 -4.15 6.32 12.58
N TYR A 50 -4.61 5.47 11.64
CA TYR A 50 -5.01 5.85 10.30
C TYR A 50 -6.47 6.33 10.21
N LEU A 51 -7.24 6.29 11.30
CA LEU A 51 -8.66 6.65 11.31
C LEU A 51 -8.91 7.92 12.14
N PRO A 52 -9.88 8.75 11.74
CA PRO A 52 -10.46 9.76 12.63
C PRO A 52 -11.02 9.09 13.89
N VAL A 53 -10.94 9.76 15.03
CA VAL A 53 -11.42 9.24 16.34
C VAL A 53 -12.85 8.70 16.24
N MET A 54 -13.71 9.34 15.46
CA MET A 54 -15.11 8.93 15.26
C MET A 54 -15.30 7.59 14.53
N LEU A 55 -14.27 7.09 13.87
CA LEU A 55 -14.23 5.80 13.16
C LEU A 55 -13.37 4.74 13.89
N GLN A 56 -12.64 5.13 14.94
CA GLN A 56 -11.89 4.23 15.82
C GLN A 56 -12.83 3.37 16.70
N ARG A 57 -12.29 2.31 17.30
CA ARG A 57 -13.05 1.40 18.16
C ARG A 57 -13.25 2.04 19.54
N ASP A 58 -14.49 1.95 20.03
CA ASP A 58 -14.93 2.23 21.40
C ASP A 58 -14.96 3.70 21.89
N MET A 59 -16.06 4.38 21.58
CA MET A 59 -16.74 5.24 22.58
C MET A 59 -18.20 4.77 22.71
N ALA A 60 -18.45 3.88 23.67
CA ALA A 60 -19.80 3.55 24.17
C ALA A 60 -20.80 3.03 23.12
N GLY A 61 -20.55 1.84 22.56
CA GLY A 61 -21.59 1.15 21.78
C GLY A 61 -21.88 1.78 20.41
N MET A 62 -20.86 2.36 19.78
CA MET A 62 -20.93 2.79 18.38
C MET A 62 -21.19 1.58 17.50
N ASP A 63 -22.45 1.50 17.10
CA ASP A 63 -23.16 0.43 16.40
C ASP A 63 -22.36 -0.27 15.29
N GLN A 64 -22.83 -1.46 14.91
CA GLN A 64 -22.45 -2.22 13.72
C GLN A 64 -22.58 -1.42 12.39
N LEU A 65 -22.82 -0.10 12.41
CA LEU A 65 -23.05 0.75 11.25
C LEU A 65 -21.79 1.49 10.74
N ARG A 66 -20.75 1.74 11.54
CA ARG A 66 -19.61 2.57 11.11
C ARG A 66 -18.42 1.84 10.49
N HIS A 67 -18.39 0.52 10.54
CA HIS A 67 -17.34 -0.26 9.87
C HIS A 67 -17.31 -0.02 8.34
N ARG A 68 -18.46 0.30 7.74
CA ARG A 68 -18.54 0.71 6.33
C ARG A 68 -17.84 2.04 6.07
N GLU A 69 -18.07 3.02 6.93
CA GLU A 69 -17.41 4.33 6.82
C GLU A 69 -15.91 4.22 7.06
N ALA A 70 -15.48 3.41 8.03
CA ALA A 70 -14.07 3.11 8.26
C ALA A 70 -13.44 2.42 7.03
N ALA A 71 -14.10 1.42 6.46
CA ALA A 71 -13.64 0.75 5.25
C ALA A 71 -13.53 1.71 4.05
N TYR A 72 -14.52 2.61 3.89
CA TYR A 72 -14.48 3.62 2.85
C TYR A 72 -13.42 4.69 3.09
N PHE A 73 -13.17 5.06 4.36
CA PHE A 73 -12.09 5.96 4.72
C PHE A 73 -10.73 5.37 4.33
N PHE A 74 -10.47 4.09 4.64
CA PHE A 74 -9.26 3.40 4.19
C PHE A 74 -9.15 3.36 2.67
N PHE A 75 -10.26 3.10 1.96
CA PHE A 75 -10.30 3.10 0.50
C PHE A 75 -9.86 4.45 -0.09
N VAL A 76 -10.49 5.56 0.32
CA VAL A 76 -10.14 6.90 -0.18
C VAL A 76 -8.72 7.30 0.24
N GLN A 77 -8.34 7.09 1.50
CA GLN A 77 -7.01 7.47 1.99
C GLN A 77 -5.91 6.72 1.26
N THR A 78 -6.05 5.40 1.07
CA THR A 78 -5.03 4.58 0.42
C THR A 78 -4.88 4.94 -1.06
N ALA A 79 -5.96 5.38 -1.72
CA ALA A 79 -5.89 5.85 -3.10
C ALA A 79 -4.85 6.99 -3.29
N LEU A 80 -4.61 7.80 -2.26
CA LEU A 80 -3.66 8.91 -2.24
C LEU A 80 -2.25 8.54 -1.76
N GLN A 81 -1.99 7.31 -1.32
CA GLN A 81 -0.69 6.89 -0.80
C GLN A 81 0.29 6.55 -1.94
N TYR A 82 0.85 7.58 -2.57
CA TYR A 82 1.90 7.46 -3.61
C TYR A 82 2.73 8.74 -3.71
N CYS A 83 3.98 8.66 -4.17
CA CYS A 83 4.87 9.79 -4.55
C CYS A 83 4.71 11.08 -3.71
N PHE A 84 5.18 11.05 -2.45
CA PHE A 84 5.20 12.25 -1.58
C PHE A 84 6.52 13.04 -1.63
N TRP A 85 7.32 12.79 -2.65
CA TRP A 85 8.61 13.43 -2.86
C TRP A 85 8.71 13.93 -4.29
N ASP A 86 9.56 14.92 -4.51
CA ASP A 86 9.95 15.41 -5.83
C ASP A 86 11.39 15.94 -5.77
N PHE A 87 11.90 16.48 -6.86
CA PHE A 87 13.21 17.13 -6.91
C PHE A 87 13.06 18.64 -7.07
N ASP A 88 13.87 19.40 -6.33
CA ASP A 88 13.97 20.85 -6.51
C ASP A 88 14.80 21.20 -7.77
N ALA A 89 14.95 22.51 -8.04
CA ALA A 89 15.68 23.00 -9.21
C ALA A 89 17.18 22.64 -9.19
N ASP A 90 17.74 22.37 -8.01
CA ASP A 90 19.14 21.98 -7.83
C ASP A 90 19.32 20.45 -7.87
N GLY A 91 18.23 19.70 -8.04
CA GLY A 91 18.23 18.24 -8.10
C GLY A 91 18.21 17.56 -6.73
N ASN A 92 17.96 18.29 -5.64
CA ASN A 92 17.83 17.68 -4.31
C ASN A 92 16.43 17.12 -4.12
N GLN A 93 16.35 15.93 -3.52
CA GLN A 93 15.06 15.33 -3.19
C GLN A 93 14.38 16.08 -2.05
N THR A 94 13.15 16.53 -2.30
CA THR A 94 12.27 17.18 -1.32
C THR A 94 11.11 16.25 -0.97
N HIS A 95 10.53 16.44 0.21
CA HIS A 95 9.38 15.67 0.67
C HIS A 95 8.25 16.60 1.09
N TRP A 96 7.04 16.28 0.67
CA TRP A 96 5.84 16.99 1.10
C TRP A 96 5.56 16.74 2.59
N CYS A 97 5.20 17.81 3.29
CA CYS A 97 4.82 17.82 4.70
C CYS A 97 3.47 18.52 4.83
N TYR A 98 2.48 17.85 5.41
CA TYR A 98 1.15 18.43 5.54
C TYR A 98 1.20 19.69 6.42
N LYS A 99 0.69 20.82 5.89
CA LYS A 99 0.77 22.15 6.54
C LYS A 99 2.19 22.57 6.93
N GLY A 100 3.20 22.04 6.24
CA GLY A 100 4.61 22.32 6.53
C GLY A 100 5.13 21.70 7.84
N ASP A 101 4.39 20.81 8.51
CA ASP A 101 4.85 20.16 9.74
C ASP A 101 5.82 19.00 9.41
N PRO A 102 7.11 19.07 9.80
CA PRO A 102 8.08 18.01 9.53
C PRO A 102 7.71 16.64 10.15
N LYS A 103 6.85 16.62 11.19
CA LYS A 103 6.34 15.37 11.77
C LYS A 103 5.24 14.73 10.93
N ALA A 104 4.57 15.52 10.09
CA ALA A 104 3.54 15.11 9.14
C ALA A 104 4.11 14.95 7.72
N LYS A 105 5.28 14.29 7.61
CA LYS A 105 5.97 14.04 6.34
C LYS A 105 5.39 12.86 5.58
N GLY A 106 5.21 13.02 4.27
CA GLY A 106 4.84 11.96 3.34
C GLY A 106 3.54 11.24 3.71
N SER A 107 3.59 9.91 3.78
CA SER A 107 2.42 9.08 4.12
C SER A 107 1.74 9.51 5.42
N ARG A 108 2.50 9.86 6.47
CA ARG A 108 1.94 10.39 7.74
C ARG A 108 1.21 11.72 7.55
N GLY A 109 1.72 12.58 6.66
CA GLY A 109 1.05 13.81 6.26
C GLY A 109 -0.26 13.54 5.55
N CYS A 110 -0.29 12.54 4.67
CA CYS A 110 -1.50 12.17 3.95
C CYS A 110 -2.60 11.71 4.91
N VAL A 111 -2.24 10.93 5.93
CA VAL A 111 -3.15 10.50 7.00
C VAL A 111 -3.69 11.69 7.79
N ALA A 112 -2.81 12.58 8.23
CA ALA A 112 -3.23 13.78 8.96
C ALA A 112 -4.15 14.67 8.11
N MET A 113 -3.89 14.77 6.80
CA MET A 113 -4.71 15.51 5.86
C MET A 113 -6.10 14.90 5.67
N THR A 114 -6.20 13.58 5.46
CA THR A 114 -7.49 12.90 5.26
C THR A 114 -8.34 12.92 6.52
N ILE A 115 -7.74 12.82 7.71
CA ILE A 115 -8.45 13.01 8.98
C ILE A 115 -8.96 14.44 9.10
N ASP A 116 -8.13 15.46 8.83
CA ASP A 116 -8.56 16.87 8.85
C ASP A 116 -9.69 17.17 7.83
N MET A 117 -9.68 16.50 6.66
CA MET A 117 -10.80 16.58 5.70
C MET A 117 -12.10 16.01 6.29
N TYR A 118 -12.03 14.87 6.97
CA TYR A 118 -13.19 14.25 7.61
C TYR A 118 -13.73 15.11 8.75
N ASP A 119 -12.87 15.55 9.66
CA ASP A 119 -13.26 16.36 10.81
C ASP A 119 -13.88 17.71 10.40
N LYS A 120 -13.46 18.26 9.26
CA LYS A 120 -14.04 19.50 8.69
C LYS A 120 -15.29 19.27 7.83
N GLY A 121 -15.77 18.03 7.71
CA GLY A 121 -16.95 17.72 6.91
C GLY A 121 -16.74 17.91 5.41
N VAL A 122 -15.54 17.65 4.90
CA VAL A 122 -15.22 17.74 3.47
C VAL A 122 -14.70 16.45 2.86
N PHE A 123 -14.63 15.34 3.60
CA PHE A 123 -14.22 14.05 3.06
C PHE A 123 -15.11 13.61 1.88
N PRO A 124 -14.53 13.18 0.74
CA PRO A 124 -15.31 12.86 -0.46
C PRO A 124 -16.20 11.64 -0.21
N GLY A 125 -17.42 11.65 -0.74
CA GLY A 125 -18.40 10.57 -0.64
C GLY A 125 -19.12 10.46 0.71
N LEU A 126 -18.44 10.69 1.83
CA LEU A 126 -19.07 10.71 3.16
C LEU A 126 -19.64 12.07 3.52
N CYS A 127 -18.89 13.14 3.29
CA CYS A 127 -19.28 14.49 3.70
C CYS A 127 -19.69 15.38 2.53
N ILE A 128 -19.14 15.13 1.34
CA ILE A 128 -19.46 15.91 0.14
C ILE A 128 -19.74 15.00 -1.05
N ARG A 129 -20.62 15.46 -1.95
CA ARG A 129 -20.97 14.74 -3.19
C ARG A 129 -19.77 14.71 -4.15
N GLN A 130 -19.72 13.69 -5.00
CA GLN A 130 -18.68 13.54 -6.03
C GLN A 130 -18.50 14.81 -6.88
N SER A 131 -19.61 15.45 -7.29
CA SER A 131 -19.59 16.67 -8.10
C SER A 131 -18.98 17.90 -7.40
N ASP A 132 -18.83 17.86 -6.07
CA ASP A 132 -18.22 18.93 -5.29
C ASP A 132 -16.72 18.72 -5.06
N VAL A 133 -16.18 17.53 -5.36
CA VAL A 133 -14.84 17.10 -4.95
C VAL A 133 -13.77 18.07 -5.42
N ARG A 134 -13.70 18.36 -6.72
CA ARG A 134 -12.67 19.26 -7.27
C ARG A 134 -12.72 20.63 -6.61
N ARG A 135 -13.91 21.25 -6.59
CA ARG A 135 -14.11 22.60 -6.05
C ARG A 135 -13.74 22.69 -4.56
N LYS A 136 -14.10 21.68 -3.76
CA LYS A 136 -13.90 21.72 -2.30
C LYS A 136 -12.51 21.22 -1.87
N LEU A 137 -11.90 20.30 -2.62
CA LEU A 137 -10.67 19.59 -2.24
C LEU A 137 -9.41 20.04 -2.96
N ALA A 138 -9.49 20.85 -4.04
CA ALA A 138 -8.31 21.39 -4.73
C ALA A 138 -7.28 21.99 -3.78
N LYS A 139 -7.73 22.79 -2.81
CA LYS A 139 -6.86 23.44 -1.81
C LYS A 139 -6.08 22.49 -0.90
N TYR A 140 -6.56 21.25 -0.71
CA TYR A 140 -5.92 20.28 0.18
C TYR A 140 -4.74 19.56 -0.47
N VAL A 141 -4.78 19.42 -1.80
CA VAL A 141 -3.75 18.68 -2.56
C VAL A 141 -2.88 19.60 -3.41
N ALA A 142 -3.15 20.91 -3.40
CA ALA A 142 -2.49 21.89 -4.26
C ALA A 142 -0.97 21.97 -4.07
N ASP A 143 -0.49 21.72 -2.85
CA ASP A 143 0.94 21.71 -2.49
C ASP A 143 1.56 20.32 -2.54
N MET A 144 0.78 19.28 -2.87
CA MET A 144 1.27 17.92 -3.00
C MET A 144 1.86 17.68 -4.39
N PRO A 145 2.90 16.83 -4.52
CA PRO A 145 3.31 16.30 -5.81
C PRO A 145 2.12 15.65 -6.52
N ASN A 146 2.03 15.85 -7.83
CA ASN A 146 0.96 15.33 -8.69
C ASN A 146 -0.47 15.80 -8.30
N ALA A 147 -0.62 17.05 -7.87
CA ALA A 147 -1.90 17.63 -7.41
C ALA A 147 -3.11 17.32 -8.31
N GLU A 148 -2.99 17.51 -9.63
CA GLU A 148 -4.09 17.22 -10.58
C GLU A 148 -4.47 15.73 -10.61
N SER A 149 -3.48 14.84 -10.63
CA SER A 149 -3.73 13.39 -10.55
C SER A 149 -4.41 13.01 -9.23
N ARG A 150 -4.08 13.68 -8.12
CA ARG A 150 -4.76 13.47 -6.83
C ARG A 150 -6.22 13.92 -6.87
N LEU A 151 -6.53 15.02 -7.55
CA LEU A 151 -7.91 15.47 -7.73
C LEU A 151 -8.71 14.50 -8.61
N ASP A 152 -8.10 14.00 -9.68
CA ASP A 152 -8.69 12.99 -10.55
C ASP A 152 -9.03 11.71 -9.79
N ILE A 153 -8.13 11.28 -8.90
CA ILE A 153 -8.32 10.14 -8.01
C ILE A 153 -9.44 10.41 -7.00
N LEU A 154 -9.39 11.54 -6.28
CA LEU A 154 -10.40 11.94 -5.30
C LEU A 154 -11.80 11.99 -5.91
N GLU A 155 -11.92 12.48 -7.15
CA GLU A 155 -13.18 12.51 -7.88
C GLU A 155 -13.67 11.10 -8.20
N GLU A 156 -12.80 10.20 -8.64
CA GLU A 156 -13.15 8.79 -8.91
C GLU A 156 -13.63 8.06 -7.65
N VAL A 157 -12.86 8.16 -6.56
CA VAL A 157 -13.17 7.46 -5.30
C VAL A 157 -14.29 8.13 -4.51
N GLY A 158 -14.67 9.37 -4.83
CA GLY A 158 -15.76 10.11 -4.20
C GLY A 158 -17.17 9.57 -4.48
N ASN A 159 -17.30 8.52 -5.30
CA ASN A 159 -18.56 7.80 -5.49
C ASN A 159 -18.72 6.67 -4.44
N TYR A 160 -19.33 7.02 -3.31
CA TYR A 160 -19.57 6.09 -2.20
C TYR A 160 -20.46 4.89 -2.57
N GLU A 161 -21.51 5.10 -3.37
CA GLU A 161 -22.42 4.03 -3.79
C GLU A 161 -21.71 2.98 -4.66
N LYS A 162 -20.83 3.44 -5.55
CA LYS A 162 -19.99 2.55 -6.36
C LYS A 162 -19.03 1.76 -5.47
N PHE A 163 -18.42 2.37 -4.46
CA PHE A 163 -17.60 1.62 -3.49
C PHE A 163 -18.41 0.54 -2.77
N CYS A 164 -19.63 0.88 -2.33
CA CYS A 164 -20.52 -0.10 -1.70
C CYS A 164 -20.80 -1.29 -2.64
N THR A 165 -21.10 -1.02 -3.90
CA THR A 165 -21.50 -2.03 -4.89
C THR A 165 -20.33 -2.90 -5.36
N GLU A 166 -19.18 -2.28 -5.64
CA GLU A 166 -18.04 -2.94 -6.28
C GLU A 166 -17.03 -3.54 -5.28
N VAL A 167 -17.02 -3.07 -4.03
CA VAL A 167 -15.99 -3.43 -3.04
C VAL A 167 -16.60 -3.99 -1.77
N TYR A 168 -17.35 -3.17 -1.05
CA TYR A 168 -17.75 -3.49 0.32
C TYR A 168 -18.81 -4.59 0.39
N ASN A 169 -19.86 -4.54 -0.45
CA ASN A 169 -20.88 -5.60 -0.46
C ASN A 169 -20.30 -6.95 -0.95
N PRO A 170 -19.49 -7.00 -2.04
CA PRO A 170 -18.81 -8.22 -2.44
C PRO A 170 -17.88 -8.79 -1.36
N LEU A 171 -17.16 -7.94 -0.62
CA LEU A 171 -16.29 -8.35 0.48
C LEU A 171 -17.08 -9.05 1.60
N LEU A 172 -18.18 -8.43 2.04
CA LEU A 172 -19.04 -9.02 3.08
C LEU A 172 -19.72 -10.30 2.61
N LEU A 173 -20.15 -10.34 1.34
CA LEU A 173 -20.83 -11.50 0.77
C LEU A 173 -19.90 -12.71 0.63
N SER A 174 -18.64 -12.49 0.21
CA SER A 174 -17.66 -13.56 0.03
C SER A 174 -17.05 -14.04 1.35
N GLY A 175 -17.06 -13.18 2.38
CA GLY A 175 -16.32 -13.40 3.62
C GLY A 175 -14.80 -13.48 3.42
N THR A 176 -14.30 -13.05 2.24
CA THR A 176 -12.90 -13.20 1.84
C THR A 176 -12.40 -11.94 1.13
N ALA A 177 -11.33 -11.35 1.66
CA ALA A 177 -10.54 -10.33 1.01
C ALA A 177 -9.58 -10.99 0.02
N SER A 178 -10.05 -11.23 -1.20
CA SER A 178 -9.27 -11.95 -2.22
C SER A 178 -8.56 -11.04 -3.21
N THR A 179 -7.50 -11.56 -3.82
CA THR A 179 -6.83 -10.93 -4.97
C THR A 179 -7.81 -10.75 -6.14
N GLU A 180 -8.80 -11.64 -6.27
CA GLU A 180 -9.87 -11.52 -7.25
C GLU A 180 -10.73 -10.26 -7.01
N LEU A 181 -11.10 -9.99 -5.76
CA LEU A 181 -11.82 -8.77 -5.40
C LEU A 181 -10.92 -7.53 -5.60
N ALA A 182 -9.64 -7.62 -5.25
CA ALA A 182 -8.68 -6.53 -5.52
C ALA A 182 -8.59 -6.21 -7.02
N SER A 183 -8.57 -7.24 -7.88
CA SER A 183 -8.56 -7.11 -9.34
C SER A 183 -9.84 -6.46 -9.88
N LYS A 184 -11.02 -6.86 -9.39
CA LYS A 184 -12.31 -6.23 -9.74
C LYS A 184 -12.36 -4.77 -9.28
N MET A 185 -11.91 -4.48 -8.06
CA MET A 185 -11.83 -3.13 -7.53
C MET A 185 -10.90 -2.25 -8.38
N ALA A 186 -9.71 -2.74 -8.75
CA ALA A 186 -8.78 -2.04 -9.61
C ALA A 186 -9.38 -1.72 -10.99
N ALA A 187 -10.17 -2.64 -11.56
CA ALA A 187 -10.89 -2.40 -12.81
C ALA A 187 -12.03 -1.38 -12.65
N ALA A 188 -12.71 -1.37 -11.50
CA ALA A 188 -13.79 -0.42 -11.22
C ALA A 188 -13.27 1.00 -10.92
N PHE A 189 -12.08 1.13 -10.35
CA PHE A 189 -11.45 2.39 -9.93
C PHE A 189 -10.03 2.52 -10.50
N PRO A 190 -9.88 2.59 -11.83
CA PRO A 190 -8.58 2.50 -12.48
C PRO A 190 -7.65 3.67 -12.19
N LYS A 191 -8.15 4.90 -11.97
CA LYS A 191 -7.26 6.03 -11.65
C LYS A 191 -6.58 5.84 -10.29
N ALA A 192 -7.32 5.27 -9.34
CA ALA A 192 -6.84 5.05 -7.98
C ALA A 192 -6.06 3.75 -7.82
N PHE A 193 -6.48 2.66 -8.48
CA PHE A 193 -6.07 1.30 -8.11
C PHE A 193 -5.58 0.42 -9.27
N ALA A 194 -5.56 0.89 -10.52
CA ALA A 194 -4.96 0.13 -11.61
C ALA A 194 -3.45 -0.03 -11.36
N ASP A 195 -3.01 -1.28 -11.23
CA ASP A 195 -1.62 -1.67 -11.02
C ASP A 195 -1.49 -3.15 -11.41
N PRO A 196 -0.51 -3.56 -12.24
CA PRO A 196 -0.28 -4.96 -12.58
C PRO A 196 -0.10 -5.89 -11.36
N PHE A 197 0.42 -5.37 -10.25
CA PHE A 197 0.59 -6.13 -9.00
C PHE A 197 -0.50 -5.87 -7.96
N LEU A 198 -1.51 -5.05 -8.30
CA LEU A 198 -2.66 -4.74 -7.46
C LEU A 198 -2.30 -4.22 -6.06
N LYS A 199 -1.14 -3.59 -5.86
CA LYS A 199 -0.59 -3.27 -4.53
C LYS A 199 -1.58 -2.49 -3.68
N LYS A 200 -1.99 -1.29 -4.12
CA LYS A 200 -2.93 -0.46 -3.35
C LYS A 200 -4.29 -1.13 -3.19
N ALA A 201 -4.72 -1.90 -4.19
CA ALA A 201 -5.98 -2.60 -4.13
C ALA A 201 -5.99 -3.70 -3.06
N GLN A 202 -4.91 -4.47 -2.96
CA GLN A 202 -4.71 -5.48 -1.93
C GLN A 202 -4.51 -4.83 -0.55
N LEU A 203 -3.75 -3.74 -0.46
CA LEU A 203 -3.53 -3.00 0.78
C LEU A 203 -4.83 -2.49 1.40
N VAL A 204 -5.74 -1.91 0.60
CA VAL A 204 -7.07 -1.48 1.10
C VAL A 204 -7.82 -2.64 1.72
N LEU A 205 -7.87 -3.79 1.04
CA LEU A 205 -8.57 -4.96 1.58
C LEU A 205 -7.90 -5.48 2.86
N GLY A 206 -6.57 -5.49 2.93
CA GLY A 206 -5.82 -5.82 4.14
C GLY A 206 -6.15 -4.90 5.32
N LEU A 207 -6.12 -3.59 5.11
CA LEU A 207 -6.49 -2.60 6.13
C LEU A 207 -7.94 -2.81 6.63
N ILE A 208 -8.87 -3.12 5.73
CA ILE A 208 -10.25 -3.43 6.08
C ILE A 208 -10.34 -4.71 6.93
N VAL A 209 -9.69 -5.80 6.50
CA VAL A 209 -9.64 -7.07 7.25
C VAL A 209 -9.12 -6.83 8.67
N THR A 210 -8.00 -6.14 8.77
CA THR A 210 -7.37 -5.84 10.04
C THR A 210 -8.24 -4.96 10.93
N ASN A 211 -8.96 -3.98 10.35
CA ASN A 211 -9.92 -3.16 11.10
C ASN A 211 -11.18 -3.94 11.54
N PHE A 212 -11.59 -4.94 10.76
CA PHE A 212 -12.79 -5.74 10.99
C PHE A 212 -12.58 -6.82 12.06
N ALA A 213 -11.38 -7.39 12.16
CA ALA A 213 -11.02 -8.39 13.17
C ALA A 213 -11.35 -7.95 14.62
N PRO A 214 -10.90 -6.79 15.14
CA PRO A 214 -11.25 -6.32 16.48
C PRO A 214 -12.74 -5.96 16.63
N ARG A 215 -13.47 -5.76 15.52
CA ARG A 215 -14.93 -5.53 15.45
C ARG A 215 -15.72 -6.84 15.34
N LYS A 216 -15.06 -8.00 15.39
CA LYS A 216 -15.64 -9.35 15.29
C LYS A 216 -16.37 -9.60 13.95
N ILE A 217 -15.95 -8.91 12.89
CA ILE A 217 -16.42 -9.16 11.53
C ILE A 217 -15.40 -10.09 10.86
N ALA A 218 -15.78 -11.34 10.63
CA ALA A 218 -14.88 -12.36 10.09
C ALA A 218 -14.72 -12.18 8.58
N ILE A 219 -13.53 -11.78 8.14
CA ILE A 219 -13.10 -11.78 6.74
C ILE A 219 -11.77 -12.51 6.65
N LYS A 220 -11.68 -13.52 5.78
CA LYS A 220 -10.44 -14.25 5.53
C LYS A 220 -9.57 -13.49 4.51
N PRO A 221 -8.28 -13.24 4.77
CA PRO A 221 -7.37 -12.71 3.75
C PRO A 221 -6.96 -13.82 2.75
N ASP A 222 -6.99 -13.49 1.46
CA ASP A 222 -6.46 -14.29 0.34
C ASP A 222 -5.73 -13.37 -0.66
N LEU A 223 -4.67 -12.74 -0.13
CA LEU A 223 -3.86 -11.70 -0.77
C LEU A 223 -2.41 -12.17 -0.94
N THR A 224 -1.64 -11.48 -1.77
CA THR A 224 -0.17 -11.54 -1.79
C THR A 224 0.42 -10.37 -1.01
N ALA A 225 1.75 -10.33 -0.86
CA ALA A 225 2.44 -9.15 -0.34
C ALA A 225 2.21 -7.91 -1.20
N TYR A 226 2.29 -6.74 -0.56
CA TYR A 226 2.04 -5.43 -1.13
C TYR A 226 3.34 -4.88 -1.71
N SER A 227 3.63 -5.21 -2.97
CA SER A 227 4.91 -4.89 -3.63
C SER A 227 5.13 -3.39 -3.92
N ASP A 228 5.54 -2.66 -2.87
CA ASP A 228 5.90 -1.25 -2.91
C ASP A 228 7.41 -0.99 -2.90
N TYR A 229 7.84 0.17 -2.38
CA TYR A 229 9.25 0.52 -2.21
C TYR A 229 9.81 0.18 -0.82
N ARG A 230 8.97 0.04 0.20
CA ARG A 230 9.42 -0.14 1.59
C ARG A 230 9.66 -1.61 1.91
N VAL A 231 8.74 -2.49 1.53
CA VAL A 231 8.87 -3.93 1.76
C VAL A 231 10.13 -4.52 1.08
N PRO A 232 10.44 -4.23 -0.21
CA PRO A 232 11.71 -4.67 -0.80
C PRO A 232 12.94 -4.08 -0.11
N GLN A 233 12.86 -2.84 0.38
CA GLN A 233 13.98 -2.24 1.12
C GLN A 233 14.29 -3.03 2.40
N VAL A 234 13.26 -3.46 3.14
CA VAL A 234 13.41 -4.32 4.32
C VAL A 234 13.96 -5.68 3.93
N LEU A 235 13.42 -6.33 2.88
CA LEU A 235 13.94 -7.61 2.39
C LEU A 235 15.42 -7.52 1.98
N ARG A 236 15.84 -6.40 1.38
CA ARG A 236 17.23 -6.14 1.00
C ARG A 236 18.11 -5.95 2.24
N HIS A 237 17.64 -5.19 3.23
CA HIS A 237 18.33 -5.00 4.51
C HIS A 237 18.55 -6.32 5.24
N LEU A 238 17.55 -7.20 5.22
CA LEU A 238 17.63 -8.55 5.81
C LEU A 238 18.53 -9.51 5.02
N GLY A 239 18.99 -9.12 3.83
CA GLY A 239 19.80 -9.95 2.92
C GLY A 239 18.99 -11.04 2.21
N ILE A 240 17.66 -10.94 2.21
CA ILE A 240 16.77 -11.91 1.55
C ILE A 240 16.75 -11.67 0.05
N ILE A 241 16.75 -10.41 -0.39
CA ILE A 241 16.89 -10.06 -1.81
C ILE A 241 18.20 -9.32 -2.05
N THR A 242 18.83 -9.61 -3.18
CA THR A 242 20.04 -8.92 -3.64
C THR A 242 19.77 -8.38 -5.05
N TYR A 243 20.26 -7.18 -5.35
CA TYR A 243 20.17 -6.60 -6.69
C TYR A 243 21.47 -6.85 -7.45
N SER A 244 21.44 -6.82 -8.79
CA SER A 244 22.67 -6.74 -9.59
C SER A 244 23.46 -5.49 -9.21
N ASP A 245 24.76 -5.47 -9.51
CA ASP A 245 25.63 -4.34 -9.15
C ASP A 245 25.11 -3.02 -9.75
N GLU A 246 24.63 -3.05 -10.99
CA GLU A 246 24.08 -1.87 -11.67
C GLU A 246 22.77 -1.40 -11.02
N LEU A 247 21.85 -2.32 -10.70
CA LEU A 247 20.59 -1.96 -10.05
C LEU A 247 20.83 -1.47 -8.62
N ALA A 248 21.72 -2.13 -7.87
CA ALA A 248 22.13 -1.71 -6.55
C ALA A 248 22.72 -0.30 -6.58
N GLN A 249 23.60 0.00 -7.55
CA GLN A 249 24.20 1.32 -7.70
C GLN A 249 23.15 2.39 -8.00
N LYS A 250 22.23 2.16 -8.95
CA LYS A 250 21.13 3.10 -9.23
C LYS A 250 20.30 3.41 -7.99
N VAL A 251 19.87 2.37 -7.27
CA VAL A 251 19.07 2.52 -6.05
C VAL A 251 19.86 3.25 -4.95
N ASP A 252 21.12 2.86 -4.72
CA ASP A 252 21.96 3.44 -3.66
C ASP A 252 22.31 4.91 -3.93
N ASN A 253 22.38 5.31 -5.20
CA ASN A 253 22.59 6.69 -5.63
C ASN A 253 21.31 7.54 -5.69
N GLY A 254 20.13 6.95 -5.44
CA GLY A 254 18.84 7.65 -5.57
C GLY A 254 18.48 8.00 -7.02
N GLU A 255 18.98 7.24 -7.99
CA GLU A 255 18.64 7.42 -9.40
C GLU A 255 17.19 6.95 -9.67
N LEU A 256 16.50 7.67 -10.56
CA LEU A 256 15.13 7.31 -10.93
C LEU A 256 15.09 6.00 -11.72
N ILE A 257 14.25 5.08 -11.25
CA ILE A 257 13.83 3.90 -12.01
C ILE A 257 12.55 4.25 -12.77
N ALA A 258 12.53 3.94 -14.06
CA ALA A 258 11.36 4.19 -14.89
C ALA A 258 10.20 3.26 -14.50
N SER A 259 8.98 3.81 -14.42
CA SER A 259 7.79 2.99 -14.19
C SER A 259 7.56 2.03 -15.37
N GLY A 260 7.20 0.78 -15.07
CA GLY A 260 7.06 -0.33 -15.99
C GLY A 260 8.38 -0.94 -16.48
N SER A 261 9.53 -0.45 -16.02
CA SER A 261 10.86 -0.95 -16.42
C SER A 261 11.12 -2.38 -15.94
N ALA A 262 12.13 -3.01 -16.53
CA ALA A 262 12.59 -4.32 -16.08
C ALA A 262 13.11 -4.25 -14.63
N GLU A 263 13.80 -3.16 -14.26
CA GLU A 263 14.29 -2.94 -12.90
C GLU A 263 13.16 -2.84 -11.88
N GLU A 264 12.15 -2.01 -12.13
CA GLU A 264 11.00 -1.91 -11.22
C GLU A 264 10.27 -3.26 -11.10
N LYS A 265 10.03 -3.92 -12.24
CA LYS A 265 9.37 -5.24 -12.28
C LYS A 265 10.17 -6.29 -11.51
N ALA A 266 11.50 -6.27 -11.59
CA ALA A 266 12.36 -7.17 -10.83
C ALA A 266 12.13 -7.01 -9.33
N ILE A 267 12.20 -5.77 -8.84
CA ILE A 267 12.07 -5.46 -7.41
C ILE A 267 10.69 -5.89 -6.89
N ARG A 268 9.63 -5.53 -7.61
CA ARG A 268 8.24 -5.84 -7.21
C ARG A 268 7.94 -7.34 -7.27
N ALA A 269 8.41 -8.03 -8.30
CA ALA A 269 8.26 -9.48 -8.43
C ALA A 269 9.05 -10.25 -7.34
N MET A 270 10.31 -9.88 -7.09
CA MET A 270 11.11 -10.47 -6.00
C MET A 270 10.43 -10.29 -4.65
N THR A 271 9.80 -9.14 -4.41
CA THR A 271 9.05 -8.88 -3.17
C THR A 271 7.93 -9.91 -2.97
N ILE A 272 7.08 -10.11 -3.97
CA ILE A 272 5.97 -11.08 -3.89
C ILE A 272 6.50 -12.51 -3.70
N LEU A 273 7.51 -12.90 -4.47
CA LEU A 273 8.07 -14.26 -4.40
C LEU A 273 8.76 -14.54 -3.05
N ALA A 274 9.52 -13.57 -2.53
CA ALA A 274 10.19 -13.69 -1.24
C ALA A 274 9.17 -13.76 -0.09
N CYS A 275 8.16 -12.89 -0.09
CA CYS A 275 7.12 -12.91 0.94
C CYS A 275 6.28 -14.19 0.89
N ALA A 276 5.92 -14.68 -0.31
CA ALA A 276 5.20 -15.95 -0.46
C ALA A 276 6.01 -17.13 0.10
N ARG A 277 7.35 -17.11 -0.08
CA ARG A 277 8.22 -18.14 0.51
C ARG A 277 8.35 -17.99 2.01
N LEU A 278 8.52 -16.77 2.54
CA LEU A 278 8.52 -16.51 3.99
C LEU A 278 7.23 -17.00 4.66
N ALA A 279 6.08 -16.74 4.02
CA ALA A 279 4.77 -17.21 4.48
C ALA A 279 4.72 -18.74 4.55
N ALA A 280 5.17 -19.42 3.50
CA ALA A 280 5.24 -20.88 3.47
C ALA A 280 6.15 -21.48 4.56
N GLU A 281 7.31 -20.87 4.82
CA GLU A 281 8.27 -21.37 5.82
C GLU A 281 7.88 -21.05 7.27
N SER A 282 7.19 -19.93 7.50
CA SER A 282 6.76 -19.51 8.85
C SER A 282 5.38 -20.03 9.25
N GLY A 283 4.57 -20.47 8.28
CA GLY A 283 3.16 -20.84 8.51
C GLY A 283 2.20 -19.64 8.62
N LEU A 284 2.70 -18.41 8.37
CA LEU A 284 1.90 -17.18 8.34
C LEU A 284 1.33 -16.91 6.94
N THR A 285 0.36 -16.00 6.84
CA THR A 285 -0.15 -15.48 5.58
C THR A 285 0.77 -14.41 4.98
N ASP A 286 0.70 -14.18 3.66
CA ASP A 286 1.44 -13.08 3.02
C ASP A 286 1.14 -11.71 3.64
N MET A 287 -0.10 -11.48 4.06
CA MET A 287 -0.52 -10.24 4.74
C MET A 287 0.16 -10.06 6.10
N GLU A 288 0.31 -11.14 6.85
CA GLU A 288 1.03 -11.15 8.13
C GLU A 288 2.53 -10.91 7.91
N ILE A 289 3.12 -11.57 6.91
CA ILE A 289 4.52 -11.33 6.52
C ILE A 289 4.75 -9.89 6.10
N ASP A 290 3.86 -9.31 5.29
CA ASP A 290 3.95 -7.92 4.87
C ASP A 290 3.88 -6.96 6.06
N SER A 291 2.92 -7.20 6.97
CA SER A 291 2.76 -6.42 8.20
C SER A 291 4.01 -6.50 9.08
N TRP A 292 4.56 -7.71 9.27
CA TRP A 292 5.80 -7.93 10.01
C TRP A 292 6.97 -7.19 9.37
N LEU A 293 7.16 -7.29 8.06
CA LEU A 293 8.21 -6.56 7.32
C LEU A 293 8.05 -5.04 7.47
N PHE A 294 6.82 -4.54 7.41
CA PHE A 294 6.55 -3.12 7.63
C PHE A 294 6.90 -2.69 9.05
N GLU A 295 6.63 -3.51 10.07
CA GLU A 295 7.08 -3.26 11.44
C GLU A 295 8.61 -3.23 11.55
N GLN A 296 9.32 -4.16 10.89
CA GLN A 296 10.79 -4.17 10.88
C GLN A 296 11.37 -2.88 10.28
N SER A 297 10.63 -2.22 9.38
CA SER A 297 11.05 -0.91 8.87
C SER A 297 11.15 0.17 9.94
N ARG A 298 10.63 -0.07 11.15
CA ARG A 298 10.65 0.87 12.28
C ARG A 298 11.76 0.57 13.29
N ASP A 299 12.45 -0.56 13.13
CA ASP A 299 13.55 -0.94 14.02
C ASP A 299 14.71 0.04 13.93
N GLU A 300 15.41 0.22 15.04
CA GLU A 300 16.53 1.17 15.11
C GLU A 300 17.67 0.82 14.15
N ASP A 301 18.00 -0.48 14.04
CA ASP A 301 19.04 -0.94 13.12
C ASP A 301 18.67 -0.62 11.67
N PHE A 302 17.44 -0.94 11.27
CA PHE A 302 16.94 -0.61 9.94
C PHE A 302 16.98 0.91 9.69
N GLN A 303 16.47 1.72 10.62
CA GLN A 303 16.45 3.19 10.47
C GLN A 303 17.85 3.80 10.35
N LYS A 304 18.87 3.17 10.93
CA LYS A 304 20.26 3.64 10.88
C LYS A 304 21.04 3.11 9.68
N ASN A 305 20.81 1.85 9.30
CA ASN A 305 21.72 1.09 8.43
C ASN A 305 21.09 0.65 7.09
N ALA A 306 19.78 0.81 6.91
CA ALA A 306 19.15 0.41 5.66
C ALA A 306 19.64 1.25 4.48
N LYS A 307 20.01 0.56 3.39
CA LYS A 307 20.27 1.21 2.10
C LYS A 307 19.00 1.89 1.58
N PRO A 308 19.11 2.91 0.70
CA PRO A 308 17.94 3.58 0.12
C PRO A 308 16.96 2.62 -0.57
N PHE A 309 15.69 3.02 -0.64
CA PHE A 309 14.68 2.37 -1.45
C PHE A 309 14.72 2.90 -2.89
N HIS A 310 14.16 2.15 -3.84
CA HIS A 310 14.13 2.58 -5.23
C HIS A 310 13.16 3.75 -5.45
N LEU A 311 13.55 4.72 -6.28
CA LEU A 311 12.73 5.88 -6.61
C LEU A 311 12.06 5.68 -7.98
N THR A 312 10.76 5.43 -7.98
CA THR A 312 9.94 5.40 -9.20
C THR A 312 8.84 6.44 -9.11
N LYS A 313 8.72 7.29 -10.14
CA LYS A 313 7.57 8.19 -10.29
C LYS A 313 6.37 7.40 -10.80
N THR A 314 5.51 6.93 -9.89
CA THR A 314 4.31 6.13 -10.21
C THR A 314 3.16 6.38 -9.22
N THR A 315 1.94 6.09 -9.66
CA THR A 315 0.74 6.06 -8.81
C THR A 315 0.54 4.73 -8.10
N ASP A 316 1.30 3.69 -8.44
CA ASP A 316 0.97 2.30 -8.12
C ASP A 316 1.23 1.92 -6.65
N TYR A 317 2.16 2.59 -5.95
CA TYR A 317 2.54 2.23 -4.58
C TYR A 317 3.16 3.31 -3.71
#